data_AF-A0A7Y5WVA8-F1
#
_entry.id   AF-A0A7Y5WVA8-F1
#
_cell.length_a   1.000
_cell.length_b   1.000
_cell.length_c   1.000
_cell.angle_alpha   90.00
_cell.angle_beta   90.00
_cell.angle_gamma   90.00
#
_symmetry.space_group_name_H-M   'P 1'
#
loop_
_entity.id
_entity.type
_entity.pdbx_description
1 polymer ?
#
loop_
_entity_poly.entity_id
_entity_poly.type
_entity_poly.pdbx_seq_one_letter_code
_entity_poly.pdbx_strand_id
1 'polypeptide(L)'
;GLVLIGGPTGSGKTTTLAALVNEINRRDQRHIVTIEDPIEYEHAHLGSIVEQVEIGVDAPDFPTALRAALRQAPDVLVVGEMRDPETMRIALAAAETGHLVFSTVHTTDAASTVARIADSFPSERQNTIRQELSMALAAVMTQTLVPRVGGGLAPAVELLMIGYGARQHVRRNALQHLHQEITITRKHGSLTLEESLAQLVKSGTIDRQDALMRAAHLEEMEQLLR
;
A
#
# COMPACT_ATOMS: atom_id res chain seq x y z
N GLY A 1 2.08 1.18 -12.59
CA GLY A 1 1.52 1.95 -11.48
C GLY A 1 1.94 1.35 -10.15
N LEU A 2 2.21 2.17 -9.14
CA LEU A 2 2.66 1.78 -7.80
C LEU A 2 1.51 1.85 -6.79
N VAL A 3 1.29 0.78 -6.03
CA VAL A 3 0.36 0.71 -4.90
C VAL A 3 1.15 0.52 -3.62
N LEU A 4 0.99 1.43 -2.67
CA LEU A 4 1.67 1.38 -1.38
C LEU A 4 0.69 0.97 -0.28
N ILE A 5 1.10 0.01 0.55
CA ILE A 5 0.35 -0.43 1.72
C ILE A 5 1.13 -0.02 2.98
N GLY A 6 0.65 1.02 3.64
CA GLY A 6 1.09 1.50 4.94
C GLY A 6 0.44 0.76 6.11
N GLY A 7 1.07 0.83 7.27
CA GLY A 7 0.54 0.31 8.53
C GLY A 7 1.68 -0.07 9.49
N PRO A 8 1.45 -0.11 10.82
CA PRO A 8 2.45 -0.58 11.77
C PRO A 8 2.75 -2.08 11.62
N THR A 9 3.75 -2.59 12.34
CA THR A 9 3.99 -4.03 12.46
C THR A 9 2.75 -4.73 13.00
N GLY A 10 2.42 -5.90 12.43
CA GLY A 10 1.24 -6.68 12.85
C GLY A 10 -0.10 -6.08 12.42
N SER A 11 -0.12 -5.06 11.56
CA SER A 11 -1.37 -4.51 11.01
C SER A 11 -2.00 -5.37 9.92
N GLY A 12 -1.36 -6.48 9.49
CA GLY A 12 -1.88 -7.37 8.45
C GLY A 12 -1.57 -6.94 7.01
N LYS A 13 -0.55 -6.09 6.79
CA LYS A 13 -0.13 -5.65 5.45
C LYS A 13 0.17 -6.82 4.52
N THR A 14 0.97 -7.79 4.97
CA THR A 14 1.32 -8.97 4.17
C THR A 14 0.09 -9.82 3.83
N THR A 15 -0.85 -9.97 4.78
CA THR A 15 -2.13 -10.65 4.50
C THR A 15 -2.94 -9.94 3.42
N THR A 16 -3.03 -8.61 3.46
CA THR A 16 -3.73 -7.85 2.42
C THR A 16 -3.03 -7.96 1.07
N LEU A 17 -1.69 -7.89 1.07
CA LEU A 17 -0.88 -8.05 -0.13
C LEU A 17 -1.09 -9.42 -0.77
N ALA A 18 -1.01 -10.49 0.03
CA ALA A 18 -1.28 -11.86 -0.41
C ALA A 18 -2.72 -12.01 -0.95
N ALA A 19 -3.71 -11.38 -0.30
CA ALA A 19 -5.09 -11.40 -0.79
C ALA A 19 -5.23 -10.73 -2.16
N LEU A 20 -4.59 -9.57 -2.37
CA LEU A 20 -4.58 -8.87 -3.66
C LEU A 20 -3.89 -9.69 -4.76
N VAL A 21 -2.74 -10.30 -4.44
CA VAL A 21 -2.02 -11.19 -5.36
C VAL A 21 -2.87 -12.38 -5.75
N ASN A 22 -3.50 -13.04 -4.77
CA ASN A 22 -4.36 -14.18 -5.03
C ASN A 22 -5.60 -13.79 -5.86
N GLU A 23 -6.16 -12.60 -5.68
CA GLU A 23 -7.26 -12.11 -6.52
C GLU A 23 -6.83 -11.93 -7.97
N ILE A 24 -5.68 -11.29 -8.22
CA ILE A 24 -5.11 -11.16 -9.57
C ILE A 24 -4.84 -12.54 -10.16
N ASN A 25 -4.23 -13.44 -9.38
CA ASN A 25 -3.89 -14.79 -9.82
C ASN A 25 -5.13 -15.60 -10.23
N ARG A 26 -6.28 -15.41 -9.57
CA ARG A 26 -7.54 -16.08 -9.92
C ARG A 26 -8.23 -15.45 -11.13
N ARG A 27 -8.19 -14.13 -11.22
CA ARG A 27 -9.00 -13.36 -12.18
C ARG A 27 -8.31 -13.19 -13.53
N ASP A 28 -6.99 -13.07 -13.53
CA ASP A 28 -6.21 -12.62 -14.68
C ASP A 28 -5.16 -13.68 -15.11
N GLN A 29 -4.67 -13.56 -16.35
CA GLN A 29 -3.54 -14.36 -16.88
C GLN A 29 -2.28 -13.49 -16.91
N ARG A 30 -1.55 -13.45 -15.79
CA ARG A 30 -0.40 -12.58 -15.59
C ARG A 30 0.84 -13.37 -15.18
N HIS A 31 2.00 -12.77 -15.39
CA HIS A 31 3.23 -13.17 -14.74
C HIS A 31 3.43 -12.32 -13.48
N ILE A 32 3.34 -12.93 -12.31
CA ILE A 32 3.48 -12.30 -11.00
C ILE A 32 4.80 -12.75 -10.40
N VAL A 33 5.63 -11.80 -9.97
CA VAL A 33 6.85 -12.10 -9.22
C VAL A 33 6.78 -11.42 -7.86
N THR A 34 6.92 -12.19 -6.78
CA THR A 34 7.03 -11.69 -5.40
C THR A 34 8.46 -11.80 -4.91
N ILE A 35 8.92 -10.79 -4.17
CA ILE A 35 10.25 -10.72 -3.58
C ILE A 35 10.06 -10.37 -2.10
N GLU A 36 10.40 -11.29 -1.21
CA GLU A 36 10.03 -11.27 0.21
C GLU A 36 11.21 -11.69 1.12
N ASP A 37 11.11 -11.38 2.42
CA ASP A 37 12.14 -11.67 3.44
C ASP A 37 11.48 -11.91 4.81
N PRO A 38 11.10 -13.16 5.15
CA PRO A 38 10.97 -14.35 4.29
C PRO A 38 9.61 -14.38 3.55
N ILE A 39 9.35 -15.43 2.76
CA ILE A 39 8.03 -15.67 2.17
C ILE A 39 7.02 -16.01 3.29
N GLU A 40 5.97 -15.21 3.43
CA GLU A 40 4.93 -15.43 4.45
C GLU A 40 3.75 -16.28 3.96
N TYR A 41 3.41 -16.18 2.67
CA TYR A 41 2.28 -16.87 2.05
C TYR A 41 2.70 -17.53 0.75
N GLU A 42 2.44 -18.83 0.61
CA GLU A 42 2.64 -19.53 -0.66
C GLU A 42 1.47 -19.32 -1.60
N HIS A 43 1.78 -18.99 -2.85
CA HIS A 43 0.82 -18.76 -3.92
C HIS A 43 0.94 -19.85 -4.99
N ALA A 44 0.01 -20.79 -4.99
CA ALA A 44 -0.10 -21.76 -6.09
C ALA A 44 -0.43 -21.06 -7.41
N HIS A 45 0.06 -21.61 -8.53
CA HIS A 45 -0.35 -21.16 -9.86
C HIS A 45 -1.85 -21.43 -10.09
N LEU A 46 -2.58 -20.43 -10.56
CA LEU A 46 -4.01 -20.54 -10.90
C LEU A 46 -4.25 -20.06 -12.33
N GLY A 47 -4.83 -18.87 -12.51
CA GLY A 47 -4.92 -18.22 -13.82
C GLY A 47 -3.62 -17.53 -14.22
N SER A 48 -2.80 -17.16 -13.24
CA SER A 48 -1.48 -16.54 -13.42
C SER A 48 -0.34 -17.50 -13.06
N ILE A 49 0.85 -17.20 -13.60
CA ILE A 49 2.11 -17.79 -13.14
C ILE A 49 2.60 -16.90 -11.98
N VAL A 50 3.00 -17.53 -10.88
CA VAL A 50 3.45 -16.83 -9.68
C VAL A 50 4.81 -17.36 -9.26
N GLU A 51 5.85 -16.55 -9.43
CA GLU A 51 7.20 -16.85 -8.96
C GLU A 51 7.44 -16.10 -7.64
N GLN A 52 7.95 -16.79 -6.63
CA GLN A 52 8.24 -16.19 -5.33
C GLN A 52 9.74 -16.33 -5.06
N VAL A 53 10.38 -15.22 -4.69
CA VAL A 53 11.82 -15.11 -4.46
C VAL A 53 12.04 -14.72 -3.01
N GLU A 54 12.71 -15.58 -2.25
CA GLU A 54 13.09 -15.30 -0.87
C GLU A 54 14.52 -14.72 -0.78
N ILE A 55 14.66 -13.58 -0.12
CA ILE A 55 15.97 -12.97 0.14
C ILE A 55 16.76 -13.82 1.13
N GLY A 56 18.04 -14.03 0.84
CA GLY A 56 18.94 -14.89 1.60
C GLY A 56 18.90 -16.36 1.17
N VAL A 57 17.88 -16.77 0.40
CA VAL A 57 17.74 -18.14 -0.13
C VAL A 57 17.90 -18.16 -1.65
N ASP A 58 17.03 -17.43 -2.37
CA ASP A 58 16.99 -17.41 -3.83
C ASP A 58 17.80 -16.25 -4.42
N ALA A 59 17.89 -15.13 -3.68
CA ALA A 59 18.66 -13.95 -4.07
C ALA A 59 19.37 -13.33 -2.86
N PRO A 60 20.54 -12.68 -3.04
CA PRO A 60 21.28 -12.11 -1.91
C PRO A 60 20.63 -10.86 -1.30
N ASP A 61 19.92 -10.08 -2.11
CA ASP A 61 19.29 -8.82 -1.69
C ASP A 61 18.14 -8.40 -2.63
N PHE A 62 17.30 -7.48 -2.16
CA PHE A 62 16.15 -6.94 -2.90
C PHE A 62 16.54 -6.29 -4.24
N PRO A 63 17.58 -5.42 -4.33
CA PRO A 63 17.96 -4.81 -5.60
C PRO A 63 18.40 -5.83 -6.66
N THR A 64 19.06 -6.92 -6.27
CA THR A 64 19.48 -8.00 -7.18
C THR A 64 18.26 -8.78 -7.66
N ALA A 65 17.38 -9.20 -6.75
CA ALA A 65 16.15 -9.89 -7.08
C ALA A 65 15.26 -9.07 -8.02
N LEU A 66 15.05 -7.78 -7.74
CA LEU A 66 14.21 -6.90 -8.55
C LEU A 66 14.74 -6.72 -9.98
N ARG A 67 16.06 -6.53 -10.12
CA ARG A 67 16.68 -6.41 -11.46
C ARG A 67 16.56 -7.70 -12.26
N ALA A 68 16.68 -8.85 -11.60
CA ALA A 68 16.50 -10.15 -12.24
C ALA A 68 15.04 -10.33 -12.67
N ALA A 69 14.09 -10.07 -11.76
CA ALA A 69 12.66 -10.15 -12.01
C ALA A 69 12.24 -9.30 -13.22
N LEU A 70 12.71 -8.06 -13.33
CA LEU A 70 12.41 -7.18 -14.46
C LEU A 70 12.86 -7.72 -15.84
N ARG A 71 13.80 -8.66 -15.89
CA ARG A 71 14.22 -9.31 -17.14
C ARG A 71 13.35 -10.50 -17.51
N GLN A 72 12.48 -10.96 -16.61
CA GLN A 72 11.55 -12.06 -16.85
C GLN A 72 10.20 -11.57 -17.40
N ALA A 73 10.12 -10.31 -17.82
CA ALA A 73 8.90 -9.66 -18.32
C ALA A 73 7.67 -9.88 -17.41
N PRO A 74 7.73 -9.52 -16.12
CA PRO A 74 6.61 -9.65 -15.21
C PRO A 74 5.51 -8.64 -15.56
N ASP A 75 4.26 -8.98 -15.31
CA ASP A 75 3.16 -8.02 -15.33
C ASP A 75 2.98 -7.33 -13.97
N VAL A 76 3.17 -8.11 -12.89
CA VAL A 76 2.98 -7.69 -11.51
C VAL A 76 4.25 -7.97 -10.71
N LEU A 77 4.71 -6.96 -9.98
CA LEU A 77 5.82 -7.06 -9.05
C LEU A 77 5.32 -6.81 -7.63
N VAL A 78 5.71 -7.67 -6.72
CA VAL A 78 5.45 -7.51 -5.29
C VAL A 78 6.77 -7.40 -4.57
N VAL A 79 6.98 -6.29 -3.87
CA VAL A 79 8.16 -6.04 -3.05
C VAL A 79 7.70 -6.04 -1.61
N GLY A 80 8.09 -7.04 -0.82
CA GLY A 80 7.60 -7.25 0.54
C GLY A 80 7.62 -5.96 1.36
N GLU A 81 8.80 -5.38 1.57
CA GLU A 81 8.94 -4.07 2.23
C GLU A 81 10.06 -3.25 1.59
N MET A 82 9.73 -2.03 1.17
CA MET A 82 10.73 -1.09 0.67
C MET A 82 11.42 -0.38 1.84
N ARG A 83 12.61 -0.86 2.21
CA ARG A 83 13.43 -0.26 3.28
C ARG A 83 14.53 0.64 2.76
N ASP A 84 15.17 0.25 1.66
CA ASP A 84 16.36 0.91 1.14
C ASP A 84 16.04 1.77 -0.12
N PRO A 85 16.81 2.84 -0.36
CA PRO A 85 16.54 3.76 -1.48
C PRO A 85 16.78 3.12 -2.86
N GLU A 86 17.61 2.08 -2.94
CA GLU A 86 17.93 1.44 -4.21
C GLU A 86 16.75 0.59 -4.70
N THR A 87 16.18 -0.24 -3.82
CA THR A 87 14.94 -0.99 -4.02
C THR A 87 13.80 -0.05 -4.39
N MET A 88 13.60 1.04 -3.63
CA MET A 88 12.57 2.05 -3.93
C MET A 88 12.71 2.63 -5.34
N ARG A 89 13.94 2.97 -5.74
CA ARG A 89 14.22 3.52 -7.08
C ARG A 89 13.90 2.51 -8.19
N ILE A 90 14.25 1.24 -8.01
CA ILE A 90 13.98 0.20 -9.02
C ILE A 90 12.47 -0.05 -9.13
N ALA A 91 11.77 -0.17 -8.00
CA ALA A 91 10.33 -0.34 -7.95
C ALA A 91 9.57 0.84 -8.59
N LEU A 92 10.04 2.07 -8.34
CA LEU A 92 9.48 3.27 -8.93
C LEU A 92 9.63 3.28 -10.46
N ALA A 93 10.82 3.00 -10.97
CA ALA A 93 11.08 2.89 -12.40
C ALA A 93 10.25 1.76 -13.07
N ALA A 94 10.08 0.63 -12.39
CA ALA A 94 9.21 -0.45 -12.86
C ALA A 94 7.75 0.01 -12.99
N ALA A 95 7.26 0.72 -11.97
CA ALA A 95 5.90 1.24 -11.96
C ALA A 95 5.65 2.29 -13.04
N GLU A 96 6.63 3.13 -13.37
CA GLU A 96 6.57 4.09 -14.49
C GLU A 96 6.57 3.41 -15.86
N THR A 97 7.28 2.29 -16.00
CA THR A 97 7.41 1.55 -17.26
C THR A 97 6.25 0.58 -17.53
N GLY A 98 5.16 0.70 -16.79
CA GLY A 98 3.90 0.00 -17.06
C GLY A 98 3.61 -1.22 -16.18
N HIS A 99 4.54 -1.63 -15.33
CA HIS A 99 4.33 -2.73 -14.39
C HIS A 99 3.36 -2.32 -13.27
N LEU A 100 2.53 -3.25 -12.79
CA LEU A 100 1.81 -3.07 -11.54
C LEU A 100 2.72 -3.46 -10.39
N VAL A 101 3.07 -2.51 -9.53
CA VAL A 101 3.99 -2.74 -8.41
C VAL A 101 3.22 -2.58 -7.10
N PHE A 102 3.29 -3.59 -6.24
CA PHE A 102 2.83 -3.49 -4.86
C PHE A 102 4.02 -3.47 -3.91
N SER A 103 3.93 -2.67 -2.86
CA SER A 103 4.89 -2.71 -1.76
C SER A 103 4.30 -2.28 -0.44
N THR A 104 4.88 -2.75 0.66
CA THR A 104 4.55 -2.26 1.99
C THR A 104 5.54 -1.23 2.51
N VAL A 105 5.07 -0.37 3.42
CA VAL A 105 5.86 0.64 4.15
C VAL A 105 5.34 0.71 5.59
N HIS A 106 6.20 0.98 6.59
CA HIS A 106 5.78 1.19 7.98
C HIS A 106 5.46 2.65 8.26
N THR A 107 4.20 3.01 8.04
CA THR A 107 3.62 4.35 8.18
C THR A 107 2.18 4.26 8.65
N THR A 108 1.56 5.37 9.07
CA THR A 108 0.22 5.36 9.68
C THR A 108 -0.85 6.05 8.84
N ASP A 109 -0.47 6.89 7.88
CA ASP A 109 -1.39 7.63 7.02
C ASP A 109 -0.84 7.78 5.59
N ALA A 110 -1.68 8.24 4.66
CA ALA A 110 -1.26 8.42 3.27
C ALA A 110 -0.09 9.40 3.10
N ALA A 111 -0.07 10.49 3.89
CA ALA A 111 0.95 11.55 3.77
C ALA A 111 2.34 11.05 4.17
N SER A 112 2.45 10.41 5.33
CA SER A 112 3.68 9.80 5.84
C SER A 112 4.16 8.66 4.94
N THR A 113 3.24 7.88 4.35
CA THR A 113 3.58 6.83 3.37
C THR A 113 4.28 7.41 2.15
N VAL A 114 3.75 8.50 1.58
CA VAL A 114 4.37 9.20 0.45
C VAL A 114 5.68 9.87 0.86
N ALA A 115 5.70 10.55 2.01
CA ALA A 115 6.89 11.24 2.53
C ALA A 115 8.06 10.27 2.71
N ARG A 116 7.81 9.10 3.31
CA ARG A 116 8.82 8.09 3.60
C ARG A 116 9.60 7.65 2.36
N ILE A 117 8.94 7.55 1.21
CA ILE A 117 9.62 7.21 -0.05
C ILE A 117 10.57 8.32 -0.46
N ALA A 118 10.12 9.58 -0.48
CA ALA A 118 10.96 10.71 -0.88
C ALA A 118 12.12 10.95 0.11
N ASP A 119 11.83 10.88 1.41
CA ASP A 119 12.78 11.17 2.49
C ASP A 119 13.88 10.12 2.64
N SER A 120 13.70 8.94 2.02
CA SER A 120 14.74 7.91 1.96
C SER A 120 15.90 8.30 1.03
N PHE A 121 15.77 9.37 0.23
CA PHE A 121 16.81 9.84 -0.68
C PHE A 121 17.50 11.11 -0.18
N PRO A 122 18.77 11.35 -0.60
CA PRO A 122 19.46 12.61 -0.34
C PRO A 122 18.65 13.82 -0.80
N SER A 123 18.74 14.93 -0.06
CA SER A 123 17.95 16.16 -0.26
C SER A 123 17.96 16.67 -1.71
N GLU A 124 19.08 16.54 -2.40
CA GLU A 124 19.24 16.97 -3.80
C GLU A 124 18.39 16.15 -4.77
N ARG A 125 18.07 14.89 -4.41
CA ARG A 125 17.27 13.97 -5.23
C ARG A 125 15.80 13.96 -4.86
N GLN A 126 15.42 14.38 -3.66
CA GLN A 126 14.03 14.28 -3.19
C GLN A 126 13.03 14.97 -4.12
N ASN A 127 13.38 16.14 -4.68
CA ASN A 127 12.54 16.84 -5.65
C ASN A 127 12.24 15.95 -6.88
N THR A 128 13.26 15.25 -7.39
CA THR A 128 13.14 14.36 -8.55
C THR A 128 12.28 13.15 -8.21
N ILE A 129 12.56 12.50 -7.07
CA ILE A 129 11.80 11.34 -6.59
C ILE A 129 10.32 11.68 -6.40
N ARG A 130 9.97 12.87 -5.92
CA ARG A 130 8.56 13.30 -5.83
C ARG A 130 7.90 13.47 -7.19
N GLN A 131 8.63 13.92 -8.22
CA GLN A 131 8.08 14.00 -9.58
C GLN A 131 7.80 12.59 -10.11
N GLU A 132 8.77 11.68 -10.01
CA GLU A 132 8.64 10.28 -10.43
C GLU A 132 7.49 9.58 -9.68
N LEU A 133 7.45 9.72 -8.35
CA LEU A 133 6.40 9.17 -7.48
C LEU A 133 5.02 9.70 -7.87
N SER A 134 4.89 11.00 -8.19
CA SER A 134 3.61 11.55 -8.64
C SER A 134 3.10 10.92 -9.94
N MET A 135 3.99 10.43 -10.80
CA MET A 135 3.61 9.77 -12.05
C MET A 135 3.28 8.30 -11.83
N ALA A 136 4.10 7.62 -11.04
CA ALA A 136 3.97 6.19 -10.81
C ALA A 136 2.83 5.81 -9.88
N LEU A 137 2.57 6.60 -8.83
CA LEU A 137 1.66 6.25 -7.75
C LEU A 137 0.21 6.13 -8.26
N ALA A 138 -0.42 4.99 -7.97
CA ALA A 138 -1.76 4.63 -8.36
C ALA A 138 -2.72 4.64 -7.16
N ALA A 139 -2.30 4.11 -6.02
CA ALA A 139 -3.06 4.16 -4.77
C ALA A 139 -2.12 4.10 -3.55
N VAL A 140 -2.61 4.63 -2.43
CA VAL A 140 -2.01 4.46 -1.11
C VAL A 140 -3.10 3.95 -0.18
N MET A 141 -2.85 2.82 0.48
CA MET A 141 -3.72 2.29 1.52
C MET A 141 -2.95 2.29 2.83
N THR A 142 -3.55 2.68 3.95
CA THR A 142 -3.01 2.39 5.28
C THR A 142 -3.97 1.52 6.06
N GLN A 143 -3.41 0.64 6.91
CA GLN A 143 -4.19 -0.38 7.61
C GLN A 143 -3.83 -0.43 9.10
N THR A 144 -4.86 -0.63 9.92
CA THR A 144 -4.73 -0.99 11.33
C THR A 144 -5.70 -2.11 11.67
N LEU A 145 -5.39 -2.90 12.71
CA LEU A 145 -6.27 -3.95 13.20
C LEU A 145 -6.99 -3.51 14.46
N VAL A 146 -8.30 -3.74 14.49
CA VAL A 146 -9.19 -3.38 15.60
C VAL A 146 -9.80 -4.66 16.17
N PRO A 147 -9.90 -4.81 17.51
CA PRO A 147 -10.59 -5.95 18.12
C PRO A 147 -12.02 -6.12 17.60
N ARG A 148 -12.39 -7.36 17.24
CA ARG A 148 -13.77 -7.69 16.88
C ARG A 148 -14.60 -8.01 18.11
N VAL A 149 -15.88 -7.67 18.04
CA VAL A 149 -16.89 -8.23 18.95
C VAL A 149 -16.95 -9.74 18.72
N GLY A 150 -16.80 -10.53 19.80
CA GLY A 150 -16.77 -11.99 19.72
C GLY A 150 -15.40 -12.61 19.42
N GLY A 151 -14.34 -11.80 19.31
CA GLY A 151 -12.96 -12.27 19.20
C GLY A 151 -12.37 -12.18 17.79
N GLY A 152 -11.03 -12.11 17.72
CA GLY A 152 -10.29 -11.85 16.50
C GLY A 152 -10.12 -10.36 16.19
N LEU A 153 -9.68 -10.06 14.97
CA LEU A 153 -9.30 -8.70 14.54
C LEU A 153 -9.97 -8.34 13.21
N ALA A 154 -10.42 -7.10 13.08
CA ALA A 154 -10.96 -6.52 11.85
C ALA A 154 -9.98 -5.47 11.30
N PRO A 155 -9.68 -5.47 9.98
CA PRO A 155 -8.90 -4.41 9.38
C PRO A 155 -9.77 -3.15 9.20
N ALA A 156 -9.29 -2.04 9.75
CA ALA A 156 -9.76 -0.70 9.41
C ALA A 156 -8.72 -0.05 8.49
N VAL A 157 -9.18 0.59 7.41
CA VAL A 157 -8.30 1.07 6.35
C VAL A 157 -8.62 2.50 5.93
N GLU A 158 -7.58 3.26 5.63
CA GLU A 158 -7.65 4.48 4.81
C GLU A 158 -7.20 4.10 3.40
N LEU A 159 -7.95 4.52 2.37
CA LEU A 159 -7.58 4.27 0.97
C LEU A 159 -7.68 5.55 0.16
N LEU A 160 -6.55 5.97 -0.41
CA LEU A 160 -6.45 7.07 -1.35
C LEU A 160 -6.14 6.52 -2.75
N MET A 161 -7.11 6.61 -3.65
CA MET A 161 -6.91 6.47 -5.09
C MET A 161 -6.27 7.75 -5.63
N ILE A 162 -5.11 7.65 -6.28
CA ILE A 162 -4.38 8.85 -6.72
C ILE A 162 -5.10 9.47 -7.92
N GLY A 163 -5.71 10.65 -7.71
CA GLY A 163 -6.28 11.53 -8.73
C GLY A 163 -5.30 12.61 -9.22
N TYR A 164 -5.79 13.58 -10.01
CA TYR A 164 -4.96 14.68 -10.49
C TYR A 164 -4.49 15.61 -9.35
N GLY A 165 -5.38 15.94 -8.40
CA GLY A 165 -5.06 16.80 -7.25
C GLY A 165 -3.97 16.19 -6.36
N ALA A 166 -4.14 14.93 -5.96
CA ALA A 166 -3.14 14.17 -5.21
C ALA A 166 -1.74 14.20 -5.87
N ARG A 167 -1.66 14.04 -7.20
CA ARG A 167 -0.37 14.15 -7.92
C ARG A 167 0.27 15.53 -7.79
N GLN A 168 -0.52 16.60 -7.87
CA GLN A 168 -0.02 17.96 -7.70
C GLN A 168 0.50 18.19 -6.27
N HIS A 169 -0.21 17.67 -5.26
CA HIS A 169 0.22 17.74 -3.88
C HIS A 169 1.54 17.00 -3.64
N VAL A 170 1.70 15.80 -4.21
CA VAL A 170 2.97 15.03 -4.15
C VAL A 170 4.12 15.85 -4.78
N ARG A 171 3.92 16.38 -6.00
CA ARG A 171 4.95 17.16 -6.72
C ARG A 171 5.43 18.39 -5.95
N ARG A 172 4.49 19.10 -5.31
CA ARG A 172 4.75 20.34 -4.59
C ARG A 172 5.16 20.13 -3.13
N ASN A 173 5.30 18.88 -2.69
CA ASN A 173 5.56 18.53 -1.29
C ASN A 173 4.51 19.10 -0.33
N ALA A 174 3.24 19.12 -0.74
CA ALA A 174 2.12 19.64 0.03
C ALA A 174 1.24 18.49 0.55
N LEU A 175 1.89 17.52 1.21
CA LEU A 175 1.31 16.21 1.54
C LEU A 175 0.18 16.29 2.57
N GLN A 176 0.11 17.35 3.36
CA GLN A 176 -0.99 17.62 4.30
C GLN A 176 -2.37 17.73 3.63
N HIS A 177 -2.42 17.97 2.32
CA HIS A 177 -3.67 18.04 1.56
C HIS A 177 -4.14 16.68 1.03
N LEU A 178 -3.34 15.61 1.15
CA LEU A 178 -3.70 14.30 0.62
C LEU A 178 -4.94 13.70 1.29
N HIS A 179 -5.19 14.01 2.56
CA HIS A 179 -6.40 13.54 3.24
C HIS A 179 -7.68 14.10 2.58
N GLN A 180 -7.67 15.37 2.15
CA GLN A 180 -8.82 15.98 1.45
C GLN A 180 -9.11 15.30 0.10
N GLU A 181 -8.06 14.79 -0.56
CA GLU A 181 -8.19 14.07 -1.82
C GLU A 181 -8.94 12.74 -1.66
N ILE A 182 -8.93 12.12 -0.48
CA ILE A 182 -9.66 10.87 -0.20
C ILE A 182 -11.15 11.11 -0.42
N THR A 183 -11.70 12.16 0.19
CA THR A 183 -13.10 12.55 0.03
C THR A 183 -13.44 12.90 -1.42
N ILE A 184 -12.55 13.63 -2.11
CA ILE A 184 -12.73 14.00 -3.53
C ILE A 184 -12.77 12.78 -4.44
N THR A 185 -11.95 11.77 -4.14
CA THR A 185 -11.78 10.57 -4.96
C THR A 185 -12.67 9.40 -4.52
N ARG A 186 -13.59 9.62 -3.57
CA ARG A 186 -14.54 8.62 -3.06
C ARG A 186 -15.28 7.84 -4.15
N LYS A 187 -15.72 8.53 -5.22
CA LYS A 187 -16.40 7.89 -6.36
C LYS A 187 -15.53 6.88 -7.13
N HIS A 188 -14.22 6.91 -6.94
CA HIS A 188 -13.26 5.98 -7.52
C HIS A 188 -12.81 4.89 -6.54
N GLY A 189 -13.42 4.82 -5.35
CA GLY A 189 -13.14 3.79 -4.35
C GLY A 189 -12.32 4.26 -3.14
N SER A 190 -11.93 5.54 -3.07
CA SER A 190 -11.26 6.07 -1.87
C SER A 190 -12.20 6.05 -0.66
N LEU A 191 -11.61 5.89 0.53
CA LEU A 191 -12.30 5.71 1.80
C LEU A 191 -11.46 6.30 2.94
N THR A 192 -12.04 7.15 3.78
CA THR A 192 -11.32 7.62 4.99
C THR A 192 -11.25 6.52 6.05
N LEU A 193 -10.29 6.60 6.97
CA LEU A 193 -10.21 5.67 8.09
C LEU A 193 -11.50 5.71 8.93
N GLU A 194 -12.03 6.90 9.17
CA GLU A 194 -13.27 7.15 9.92
C GLU A 194 -14.47 6.49 9.23
N GLU A 195 -14.57 6.57 7.89
CA GLU A 195 -15.60 5.86 7.14
C GLU A 195 -15.48 4.34 7.26
N SER A 196 -14.26 3.80 7.18
CA SER A 196 -14.00 2.37 7.39
C SER A 196 -14.40 1.92 8.80
N LEU A 197 -13.98 2.65 9.82
CA LEU A 197 -14.32 2.39 11.22
C LEU A 197 -15.84 2.49 11.47
N ALA A 198 -16.50 3.51 10.93
CA ALA A 198 -17.94 3.68 11.09
C ALA A 198 -18.72 2.53 10.44
N GLN A 199 -18.29 2.01 9.29
CA GLN A 199 -18.88 0.82 8.67
C GLN A 199 -18.73 -0.43 9.55
N LEU A 200 -17.56 -0.62 10.17
CA LEU A 200 -17.32 -1.74 11.07
C LEU A 200 -18.16 -1.65 12.35
N VAL A 201 -18.38 -0.45 12.90
CA VAL A 201 -19.27 -0.24 14.05
C VAL A 201 -20.72 -0.50 13.66
N LYS A 202 -21.19 0.07 12.53
CA LYS A 202 -22.58 -0.07 12.07
C LYS A 202 -22.96 -1.50 11.72
N SER A 203 -21.99 -2.32 11.29
CA SER A 203 -22.17 -3.75 11.05
C SER A 203 -22.09 -4.61 12.33
N GLY A 204 -21.78 -4.01 13.48
CA GLY A 204 -21.59 -4.72 14.74
C GLY A 204 -20.28 -5.52 14.80
N THR A 205 -19.35 -5.28 13.88
CA THR A 205 -18.07 -6.01 13.80
C THR A 205 -17.11 -5.59 14.91
N ILE A 206 -17.09 -4.29 15.26
CA ILE A 206 -16.23 -3.72 16.31
C ILE A 206 -17.07 -2.86 17.27
N ASP A 207 -16.56 -2.62 18.48
CA ASP A 207 -17.20 -1.73 19.43
C ASP A 207 -17.01 -0.25 19.05
N ARG A 208 -17.99 0.60 19.40
CA ARG A 208 -17.92 2.05 19.22
C ARG A 208 -16.71 2.65 19.94
N GLN A 209 -16.38 2.16 21.14
CA GLN A 209 -15.27 2.68 21.91
C GLN A 209 -13.93 2.39 21.24
N ASP A 210 -13.76 1.17 20.70
CA ASP A 210 -12.55 0.78 19.97
C ASP A 210 -12.35 1.62 18.71
N ALA A 211 -13.45 1.92 18.00
CA ALA A 211 -13.40 2.79 16.83
C ALA A 211 -12.96 4.22 17.18
N LEU A 212 -13.53 4.81 18.24
CA LEU A 212 -13.14 6.16 18.69
C LEU A 212 -11.68 6.24 19.14
N MET A 213 -11.12 5.17 19.72
CA MET A 213 -9.69 5.10 20.10
C MET A 213 -8.73 4.99 18.90
N ARG A 214 -9.24 4.73 17.70
CA ARG A 214 -8.44 4.52 16.48
C ARG A 214 -8.65 5.60 15.43
N ALA A 215 -9.71 6.39 15.53
CA ALA A 215 -9.98 7.50 14.62
C ALA A 215 -8.88 8.57 14.72
N ALA A 216 -8.44 9.08 13.57
CA ALA A 216 -7.54 10.23 13.48
C ALA A 216 -8.31 11.55 13.60
N HIS A 217 -9.56 11.57 13.12
CA HIS A 217 -10.46 12.72 13.11
C HIS A 217 -11.72 12.44 13.92
N LEU A 218 -11.66 12.68 15.23
CA LEU A 218 -12.75 12.37 16.17
C LEU A 218 -14.08 13.05 15.82
N GLU A 219 -14.06 14.32 15.40
CA GLU A 219 -15.28 15.05 15.04
C GLU A 219 -15.99 14.42 13.83
N GLU A 220 -15.24 14.02 12.80
CA GLU A 220 -15.77 13.30 11.64
C GLU A 220 -16.33 11.94 12.05
N MET A 221 -15.57 11.19 12.86
CA MET A 221 -16.00 9.89 13.38
C MET A 221 -17.33 9.99 14.16
N GLU A 222 -17.46 10.98 15.04
CA GLU A 222 -18.69 11.20 15.79
C GLU A 222 -19.87 11.54 14.89
N GLN A 223 -19.65 12.34 13.84
CA GLN A 223 -20.69 12.65 12.86
C GLN A 223 -21.13 11.42 12.08
N LEU A 224 -20.19 10.57 11.66
CA LEU A 224 -20.48 9.33 10.93
C LEU A 224 -21.23 8.29 11.78
N LEU A 225 -21.08 8.33 13.11
CA LEU A 225 -21.75 7.41 14.04
C LEU A 225 -23.12 7.88 14.54
N ARG A 226 -23.51 9.13 14.25
CA ARG A 226 -24.89 9.59 14.48
C ARG A 226 -25.85 8.96 13.48
#